data_AF-A0A8H5NP92-F1
#
_entry.id   AF-A0A8H5NP92-F1
#
_cell.length_a   1.000
_cell.length_b   1.000
_cell.length_c   1.000
_cell.angle_alpha   90.00
_cell.angle_beta   90.00
_cell.angle_gamma   90.00
#
_symmetry.space_group_name_H-M   'P 1'
#
loop_
_entity.id
_entity.type
_entity.pdbx_description
1 polymer ?
#
loop_
_entity_poly.entity_id
_entity_poly.type
_entity_poly.pdbx_seq_one_letter_code
_entity_poly.pdbx_strand_id
1 'polypeptide(L)'
;MSSIAIASAETLSSPPPDLQGEAELEHLKISYALRQQPVSVTLDGKTIFLSSLILVLLIHFLDPYHAELLIASFPIVLLVNNDYQNFLNLGPGGTPSTFSGYLRISWFRLWALSDPFAAPEPDSMRLPTSGILRRQRLPYRAGPRPVVAGIAPQRQLDQHGSRACYRALRWSMAKLANRSPKKFGTEKSCIEKHGLALFARHPVQTNCQGEICHVHDSDHSMHMCLHPDDIREVLEKGWGQRHPLAWRSRFLKSPVSPDFVMIYAPRDDEELQVICNIIEAAIWYTVAEELEMGICPKPM
;
A
#
# COMPACT_ATOMS: atom_id res chain seq x y z
N MET A 1 -33.08 34.93 15.79
CA MET A 1 -32.13 34.44 16.80
C MET A 1 -32.47 33.00 17.10
N SER A 2 -31.70 32.04 16.58
CA SER A 2 -31.76 30.65 17.05
C SER A 2 -30.34 30.11 16.97
N SER A 3 -29.76 29.90 18.15
CA SER A 3 -28.40 29.43 18.38
C SER A 3 -28.44 27.91 18.36
N ILE A 4 -27.65 27.27 17.48
CA ILE A 4 -27.45 25.83 17.51
C ILE A 4 -26.01 25.60 17.98
N ALA A 5 -25.91 25.01 19.17
CA ALA A 5 -24.69 24.71 19.87
C ALA A 5 -23.83 23.69 19.10
N ILE A 6 -22.54 24.01 18.97
CA ILE A 6 -21.51 23.11 18.47
C ILE A 6 -21.12 22.18 19.63
N ALA A 7 -21.45 20.89 19.51
CA ALA A 7 -21.01 19.87 20.45
C ALA A 7 -19.48 19.74 20.39
N SER A 8 -18.85 19.74 21.57
CA SER A 8 -17.40 19.65 21.76
C SER A 8 -16.87 18.27 21.39
N ALA A 9 -15.68 18.25 20.81
CA ALA A 9 -14.95 17.06 20.41
C ALA A 9 -14.65 16.14 21.60
N GLU A 10 -15.15 14.91 21.53
CA GLU A 10 -14.74 13.84 22.43
C GLU A 10 -13.23 13.59 22.29
N THR A 11 -12.57 13.69 23.42
CA THR A 11 -11.14 13.44 23.57
C THR A 11 -10.91 11.93 23.41
N LEU A 12 -10.07 11.53 22.46
CA LEU A 12 -9.61 10.15 22.28
C LEU A 12 -8.87 9.67 23.53
N SER A 13 -9.62 9.21 24.54
CA SER A 13 -9.07 8.39 25.62
C SER A 13 -8.75 7.00 25.07
N SER A 14 -7.63 6.46 25.50
CA SER A 14 -7.18 5.10 25.16
C SER A 14 -8.29 4.06 25.42
N PRO A 15 -8.42 3.03 24.56
CA PRO A 15 -9.46 2.02 24.74
C PRO A 15 -9.24 1.22 26.05
N PRO A 16 -10.32 0.72 26.67
CA PRO A 16 -10.29 -0.11 27.87
C PRO A 16 -9.34 -1.33 27.71
N PRO A 17 -8.72 -1.80 28.81
CA PRO A 17 -7.71 -2.87 28.77
C PRO A 17 -8.20 -4.20 28.18
N ASP A 18 -9.50 -4.50 28.26
CA ASP A 18 -10.10 -5.74 27.72
C ASP A 18 -10.17 -5.76 26.18
N LEU A 19 -10.26 -4.57 25.55
CA LEU A 19 -10.31 -4.42 24.08
C LEU A 19 -8.92 -4.44 23.42
N GLN A 20 -7.84 -4.34 24.22
CA GLN A 20 -6.48 -4.40 23.70
C GLN A 20 -6.12 -5.82 23.22
N GLY A 21 -6.59 -6.85 23.93
CA GLY A 21 -6.37 -8.26 23.59
C GLY A 21 -7.13 -8.71 22.34
N GLU A 22 -8.39 -8.30 22.17
CA GLU A 22 -9.18 -8.60 20.96
C GLU A 22 -8.60 -7.91 19.71
N ALA A 23 -8.20 -6.64 19.83
CA ALA A 23 -7.56 -5.92 18.74
C ALA A 23 -6.19 -6.51 18.36
N GLU A 24 -5.48 -7.10 19.32
CA GLU A 24 -4.20 -7.77 19.09
C GLU A 24 -4.38 -9.13 18.41
N LEU A 25 -5.43 -9.87 18.76
CA LEU A 25 -5.80 -11.14 18.12
C LEU A 25 -6.31 -10.93 16.69
N GLU A 26 -7.15 -9.93 16.45
CA GLU A 26 -7.62 -9.58 15.10
C GLU A 26 -6.49 -9.10 14.19
N HIS A 27 -5.51 -8.36 14.74
CA HIS A 27 -4.34 -7.93 13.96
C HIS A 27 -3.35 -9.07 13.68
N LEU A 28 -3.10 -9.95 14.66
CA LEU A 28 -2.35 -11.20 14.42
C LEU A 28 -2.99 -12.04 13.32
N LYS A 29 -4.33 -12.13 13.29
CA LYS A 29 -5.06 -12.78 12.18
C LYS A 29 -4.83 -12.06 10.85
N ILE A 30 -4.86 -10.73 10.82
CA ILE A 30 -4.63 -9.94 9.59
C ILE A 30 -3.20 -10.11 9.08
N SER A 31 -2.18 -10.05 9.95
CA SER A 31 -0.78 -10.30 9.57
C SER A 31 -0.56 -11.74 9.10
N TYR A 32 -1.23 -12.73 9.71
CA TYR A 32 -1.20 -14.13 9.22
C TYR A 32 -1.94 -14.32 7.88
N ALA A 33 -2.91 -13.45 7.58
CA ALA A 33 -3.74 -13.54 6.37
C ALA A 33 -3.05 -13.00 5.11
N LEU A 34 -2.06 -12.10 5.24
CA LEU A 34 -1.29 -11.54 4.11
C LEU A 34 -0.26 -12.54 3.56
N ARG A 35 -0.68 -13.76 3.23
CA ARG A 35 0.18 -14.78 2.64
C ARG A 35 -0.22 -15.05 1.20
N GLN A 36 0.75 -14.93 0.30
CA GLN A 36 0.60 -15.39 -1.07
C GLN A 36 0.84 -16.90 -1.11
N GLN A 37 -0.09 -17.64 -1.71
CA GLN A 37 0.00 -19.07 -1.87
C GLN A 37 0.56 -19.40 -3.25
N PRO A 38 1.63 -20.22 -3.36
CA PRO A 38 2.07 -20.70 -4.65
C PRO A 38 0.99 -21.59 -5.26
N VAL A 39 0.98 -21.64 -6.60
CA VAL A 39 0.13 -22.58 -7.33
C VAL A 39 0.58 -23.99 -6.94
N SER A 40 -0.30 -24.71 -6.25
CA SER A 40 -0.07 -26.09 -5.86
C SER A 40 -1.35 -26.88 -6.11
N VAL A 41 -1.20 -28.08 -6.66
CA VAL A 41 -2.30 -28.98 -6.96
C VAL A 41 -2.02 -30.29 -6.23
N THR A 42 -2.82 -30.57 -5.21
CA THR A 42 -2.78 -31.84 -4.49
C THR A 42 -3.93 -32.71 -4.96
N LEU A 43 -3.62 -33.83 -5.62
CA LEU A 43 -4.63 -34.79 -6.08
C LEU A 43 -4.65 -35.97 -5.12
N ASP A 44 -5.77 -36.19 -4.43
CA ASP A 44 -5.99 -37.40 -3.64
C ASP A 44 -6.48 -38.55 -4.54
N GLY A 45 -6.49 -39.78 -4.01
CA GLY A 45 -6.86 -40.96 -4.81
C GLY A 45 -8.24 -40.86 -5.47
N LYS A 46 -9.21 -40.21 -4.80
CA LYS A 46 -10.56 -39.98 -5.35
C LYS A 46 -10.53 -38.95 -6.49
N THR A 47 -9.80 -37.85 -6.31
CA THR A 47 -9.67 -36.80 -7.33
C THR A 47 -8.93 -37.30 -8.56
N ILE A 48 -7.88 -38.14 -8.39
CA ILE A 48 -7.18 -38.79 -9.50
C ILE A 48 -8.13 -39.69 -10.29
N PHE A 49 -8.91 -40.53 -9.60
CA PHE A 49 -9.86 -41.43 -10.26
C PHE A 49 -10.93 -40.66 -11.03
N LEU A 50 -11.54 -39.65 -10.40
CA LEU A 50 -12.58 -38.83 -11.01
C LEU A 50 -12.06 -37.99 -12.19
N SER A 51 -10.88 -37.35 -12.06
CA SER A 51 -10.31 -36.56 -13.14
C SER A 51 -9.91 -37.42 -14.33
N SER A 52 -9.39 -38.62 -14.08
CA SER A 52 -9.08 -39.60 -15.13
C SER A 52 -10.34 -40.07 -15.85
N LEU A 53 -11.42 -40.37 -15.11
CA LEU A 53 -12.70 -40.74 -15.70
C LEU A 53 -13.28 -39.60 -16.56
N ILE A 54 -13.29 -38.37 -16.04
CA ILE A 54 -13.76 -37.19 -16.77
C ILE A 54 -12.93 -37.00 -18.05
N LEU A 55 -11.60 -37.13 -17.97
CA LEU A 55 -10.72 -37.00 -19.14
C LEU A 55 -11.05 -38.04 -20.23
N VAL A 56 -11.26 -39.29 -19.85
CA VAL A 56 -11.67 -40.36 -20.78
C VAL A 56 -13.02 -40.03 -21.42
N LEU A 57 -14.00 -39.58 -20.64
CA LEU A 57 -15.32 -39.19 -21.15
C LEU A 57 -15.23 -37.99 -22.10
N LEU A 58 -14.42 -36.97 -21.77
CA LEU A 58 -14.23 -35.80 -22.62
C LEU A 58 -13.67 -36.19 -23.99
N ILE A 59 -12.67 -37.08 -24.01
CA ILE A 59 -12.01 -37.53 -25.26
C ILE A 59 -12.96 -38.39 -26.11
N HIS A 60 -13.81 -39.21 -25.49
CA HIS A 60 -14.68 -40.15 -26.23
C HIS A 60 -15.98 -39.52 -26.73
N PHE A 61 -16.52 -38.53 -26.02
CA PHE A 61 -17.88 -38.02 -26.28
C PHE A 61 -17.92 -36.60 -26.85
N LEU A 62 -16.81 -35.84 -26.82
CA LEU A 62 -16.74 -34.55 -27.50
C LEU A 62 -15.90 -34.63 -28.77
N ASP A 63 -16.17 -33.71 -29.70
CA ASP A 63 -15.28 -33.54 -30.85
C ASP A 63 -13.85 -33.22 -30.36
N PRO A 64 -12.81 -33.70 -31.07
CA PRO A 64 -11.41 -33.55 -30.66
C PRO A 64 -11.05 -32.09 -30.34
N TYR A 65 -11.50 -31.15 -31.18
CA TYR A 65 -11.25 -29.72 -30.98
C TYR A 65 -11.82 -29.18 -29.64
N HIS A 66 -13.03 -29.59 -29.27
CA HIS A 66 -13.66 -29.16 -28.03
C HIS A 66 -12.99 -29.80 -26.81
N ALA A 67 -12.63 -31.10 -26.91
CA ALA A 67 -11.90 -31.80 -25.86
C ALA A 67 -10.52 -31.17 -25.59
N GLU A 68 -9.76 -30.88 -26.66
CA GLU A 68 -8.45 -30.22 -26.57
C GLU A 68 -8.55 -28.84 -25.91
N LEU A 69 -9.53 -28.03 -26.32
CA LEU A 69 -9.75 -26.69 -25.75
C LEU A 69 -10.05 -26.77 -24.24
N LEU A 70 -10.89 -27.70 -23.81
CA LEU A 70 -11.24 -27.87 -22.40
C LEU A 70 -10.03 -28.31 -21.58
N ILE A 71 -9.27 -29.29 -22.06
CA ILE A 71 -8.05 -29.78 -21.40
C ILE A 71 -7.02 -28.64 -21.28
N ALA A 72 -6.80 -27.88 -22.36
CA ALA A 72 -5.88 -26.75 -22.37
C ALA A 72 -6.34 -25.59 -21.47
N SER A 73 -7.64 -25.40 -21.30
CA SER A 73 -8.20 -24.35 -20.44
C SER A 73 -8.04 -24.65 -18.94
N PHE A 74 -7.95 -25.92 -18.55
CA PHE A 74 -7.98 -26.32 -17.14
C PHE A 74 -6.80 -25.73 -16.31
N PRO A 75 -5.53 -25.81 -16.74
CA PRO A 75 -4.44 -25.13 -16.05
C PRO A 75 -4.64 -23.63 -15.95
N ILE A 76 -5.20 -22.98 -16.99
CA ILE A 76 -5.47 -21.54 -16.99
C ILE A 76 -6.51 -21.21 -15.92
N VAL A 77 -7.59 -21.98 -15.83
CA VAL A 77 -8.62 -21.80 -14.79
C VAL A 77 -8.04 -21.96 -13.39
N LEU A 78 -7.17 -22.95 -13.17
CA LEU A 78 -6.49 -23.12 -11.88
C LEU A 78 -5.58 -21.94 -11.53
N LEU A 79 -4.82 -21.43 -12.52
CA LEU A 79 -3.96 -20.26 -12.34
C LEU A 79 -4.78 -19.01 -12.00
N VAL A 80 -5.86 -18.75 -12.75
CA VAL A 80 -6.76 -17.62 -12.51
C VAL A 80 -7.43 -17.74 -11.14
N ASN A 81 -7.87 -18.93 -10.75
CA ASN A 81 -8.47 -19.15 -9.43
C ASN A 81 -7.45 -18.90 -8.31
N ASN A 82 -6.23 -19.44 -8.42
CA ASN A 82 -5.18 -19.21 -7.42
C ASN A 82 -4.79 -17.72 -7.33
N ASP A 83 -4.59 -17.04 -8.46
CA ASP A 83 -4.27 -15.61 -8.49
C ASP A 83 -5.43 -14.76 -7.94
N TYR A 84 -6.68 -15.14 -8.20
CA TYR A 84 -7.85 -14.49 -7.62
C TYR A 84 -7.91 -14.66 -6.10
N GLN A 85 -7.66 -15.87 -5.57
CA GLN A 85 -7.57 -16.08 -4.12
C GLN A 85 -6.44 -15.27 -3.50
N ASN A 86 -5.27 -15.22 -4.16
CA ASN A 86 -4.15 -14.40 -3.73
C ASN A 86 -4.49 -12.90 -3.73
N PHE A 87 -5.29 -12.43 -4.69
CA PHE A 87 -5.83 -11.07 -4.70
C PHE A 87 -6.77 -10.82 -3.51
N LEU A 88 -7.67 -11.76 -3.18
CA LEU A 88 -8.54 -11.64 -2.01
C LEU A 88 -7.74 -11.64 -0.69
N ASN A 89 -6.70 -12.45 -0.60
CA ASN A 89 -5.84 -12.57 0.59
C ASN A 89 -5.06 -11.28 0.91
N LEU A 90 -4.87 -10.38 -0.06
CA LEU A 90 -4.28 -9.05 0.19
C LEU A 90 -5.21 -8.12 1.01
N GLY A 91 -6.47 -8.53 1.19
CA GLY A 91 -7.47 -7.81 1.94
C GLY A 91 -8.17 -6.70 1.15
N PRO A 92 -8.96 -5.85 1.82
CA PRO A 92 -9.60 -4.70 1.20
C PRO A 92 -8.58 -3.60 0.87
N GLY A 93 -8.88 -2.77 -0.14
CA GLY A 93 -8.08 -1.60 -0.51
C GLY A 93 -8.85 -0.67 -1.46
N GLY A 94 -8.13 0.14 -2.23
CA GLY A 94 -8.76 1.07 -3.18
C GLY A 94 -9.64 0.40 -4.27
N THR A 95 -9.27 -0.82 -4.66
CA THR A 95 -10.02 -1.68 -5.59
C THR A 95 -10.90 -2.67 -4.84
N PRO A 96 -12.19 -2.81 -5.21
CA PRO A 96 -13.06 -3.79 -4.56
C PRO A 96 -12.55 -5.23 -4.71
N SER A 97 -12.65 -6.02 -3.63
CA SER A 97 -12.31 -7.45 -3.59
C SER A 97 -13.38 -8.31 -4.28
N THR A 98 -13.70 -7.96 -5.54
CA THR A 98 -14.64 -8.67 -6.40
C THR A 98 -13.91 -9.20 -7.63
N PHE A 99 -14.53 -10.15 -8.35
CA PHE A 99 -13.96 -10.66 -9.61
C PHE A 99 -13.79 -9.56 -10.67
N SER A 100 -14.70 -8.58 -10.73
CA SER A 100 -14.56 -7.41 -11.61
C SER A 100 -13.38 -6.52 -11.21
N GLY A 101 -13.13 -6.34 -9.91
CA GLY A 101 -11.94 -5.65 -9.39
C GLY A 101 -10.66 -6.39 -9.76
N TYR A 102 -10.65 -7.72 -9.64
CA TYR A 102 -9.56 -8.57 -10.08
C TYR A 102 -9.26 -8.40 -11.56
N LEU A 103 -10.25 -8.52 -12.45
CA LEU A 103 -10.05 -8.33 -13.90
C LEU A 103 -9.47 -6.94 -14.22
N ARG A 104 -9.95 -5.90 -13.54
CA ARG A 104 -9.42 -4.54 -13.68
C ARG A 104 -7.94 -4.47 -13.30
N ILE A 105 -7.53 -5.11 -12.20
CA ILE A 105 -6.13 -5.13 -11.76
C ILE A 105 -5.27 -5.99 -12.67
N SER A 106 -5.78 -7.12 -13.15
CA SER A 106 -5.08 -7.96 -14.13
C SER A 106 -4.81 -7.19 -15.42
N TRP A 107 -5.75 -6.36 -15.87
CA TRP A 107 -5.51 -5.44 -16.99
C TRP A 107 -4.39 -4.44 -16.69
N PHE A 108 -4.44 -3.76 -15.55
CA PHE A 108 -3.41 -2.79 -15.16
C PHE A 108 -2.03 -3.42 -14.91
N ARG A 109 -1.99 -4.68 -14.49
CA ARG A 109 -0.76 -5.46 -14.25
C ARG A 109 0.07 -5.62 -15.52
N LEU A 110 -0.56 -5.68 -16.70
CA LEU A 110 0.12 -5.72 -17.99
C LEU A 110 0.94 -4.45 -18.29
N TRP A 111 0.62 -3.35 -17.61
CA TRP A 111 1.27 -2.05 -17.77
C TRP A 111 2.12 -1.67 -16.56
N ALA A 112 2.31 -2.59 -15.60
CA ALA A 112 3.11 -2.32 -14.43
C ALA A 112 4.55 -1.95 -14.81
N LEU A 113 5.18 -1.09 -14.01
CA LEU A 113 6.59 -0.76 -14.14
C LEU A 113 7.44 -2.04 -14.15
N SER A 114 8.33 -2.15 -15.14
CA SER A 114 9.27 -3.28 -15.22
C SER A 114 10.26 -3.28 -14.06
N ASP A 115 10.71 -2.11 -13.63
CA ASP A 115 11.59 -1.93 -12.48
C ASP A 115 10.99 -0.92 -11.49
N PRO A 116 10.46 -1.39 -10.33
CA PRO A 116 9.94 -0.50 -9.30
C PRO A 116 11.04 0.20 -8.48
N PHE A 117 12.32 -0.13 -8.70
CA PHE A 117 13.46 0.45 -7.99
C PHE A 117 14.21 1.53 -8.78
N ALA A 118 13.77 1.81 -10.02
CA ALA A 118 14.28 2.91 -10.83
C ALA A 118 13.50 4.20 -10.55
N ALA A 119 14.18 5.24 -10.03
CA ALA A 119 13.58 6.56 -9.79
C ALA A 119 13.12 7.23 -11.10
N PRO A 120 12.02 8.01 -11.09
CA PRO A 120 11.63 8.81 -12.25
C PRO A 120 12.61 9.98 -12.47
N GLU A 121 12.60 10.56 -13.66
CA GLU A 121 13.37 11.76 -13.95
C GLU A 121 12.70 13.02 -13.37
N PRO A 122 13.47 13.96 -12.81
CA PRO A 122 12.95 15.23 -12.32
C PRO A 122 12.34 16.06 -13.45
N ASP A 123 11.33 16.85 -13.11
CA ASP A 123 10.69 17.79 -14.02
C ASP A 123 10.97 19.22 -13.53
N SER A 124 11.87 19.92 -14.22
CA SER A 124 12.34 21.25 -13.82
C SER A 124 11.25 22.32 -13.79
N MET A 125 10.08 22.04 -14.38
CA MET A 125 8.94 22.96 -14.39
C MET A 125 8.01 22.77 -13.19
N ARG A 126 8.18 21.72 -12.39
CA ARG A 126 7.37 21.48 -11.18
C ARG A 126 8.05 22.07 -9.95
N LEU A 127 7.23 22.63 -9.06
CA LEU A 127 7.65 23.06 -7.73
C LEU A 127 7.29 21.96 -6.71
N PRO A 128 8.15 21.65 -5.73
CA PRO A 128 9.52 22.15 -5.59
C PRO A 128 10.45 21.61 -6.68
N THR A 129 11.50 22.37 -7.03
CA THR A 129 12.45 22.03 -8.12
C THR A 129 13.49 20.98 -7.72
N SER A 130 13.59 20.67 -6.42
CA SER A 130 14.52 19.69 -5.88
C SER A 130 13.98 19.04 -4.61
N GLY A 131 14.47 17.85 -4.31
CA GLY A 131 14.17 17.14 -3.06
C GLY A 131 15.00 17.64 -1.88
N ILE A 132 14.56 17.33 -0.66
CA ILE A 132 15.24 17.77 0.59
C ILE A 132 16.15 16.70 1.19
N LEU A 133 15.93 15.41 0.90
CA LEU A 133 16.68 14.30 1.52
C LEU A 133 18.15 14.27 1.09
N ARG A 134 18.51 14.93 -0.02
CA ARG A 134 19.94 15.07 -0.38
C ARG A 134 20.74 15.87 0.65
N ARG A 135 20.10 16.80 1.37
CA ARG A 135 20.74 17.58 2.45
C ARG A 135 20.82 16.77 3.75
N GLN A 136 19.85 15.88 3.96
CA GLN A 136 19.76 15.01 5.12
C GLN A 136 19.74 13.55 4.66
N ARG A 137 20.91 13.06 4.23
CA ARG A 137 21.04 11.71 3.64
C ARG A 137 20.49 10.65 4.58
N LEU A 138 19.73 9.71 4.02
CA LEU A 138 19.17 8.62 4.79
C LEU A 138 20.25 7.56 5.06
N PRO A 139 20.24 6.93 6.24
CA PRO A 139 21.07 5.74 6.47
C PRO A 139 20.60 4.60 5.57
N TYR A 140 21.48 3.63 5.31
CA TYR A 140 21.06 2.39 4.66
C TYR A 140 20.15 1.60 5.59
N ARG A 141 19.04 1.11 5.06
CA ARG A 141 18.17 0.21 5.81
C ARG A 141 18.86 -1.14 6.01
N ALA A 142 18.86 -1.64 7.24
CA ALA A 142 19.50 -2.91 7.57
C ALA A 142 18.73 -4.12 7.02
N GLY A 143 19.44 -5.01 6.33
CA GLY A 143 18.90 -6.27 5.81
C GLY A 143 18.33 -6.18 4.39
N PRO A 144 17.75 -7.27 3.87
CA PRO A 144 17.13 -7.29 2.56
C PRO A 144 15.85 -6.43 2.54
N ARG A 145 15.42 -6.03 1.34
CA ARG A 145 14.13 -5.37 1.16
C ARG A 145 12.98 -6.33 1.53
N PRO A 146 11.88 -5.81 2.10
CA PRO A 146 10.67 -6.58 2.28
C PRO A 146 10.10 -7.12 0.97
N VAL A 147 9.45 -8.27 1.05
CA VAL A 147 8.67 -8.84 -0.03
C VAL A 147 7.35 -8.08 -0.12
N VAL A 148 7.02 -7.60 -1.32
CA VAL A 148 5.79 -6.87 -1.60
C VAL A 148 5.00 -7.59 -2.68
N ALA A 149 3.69 -7.70 -2.49
CA ALA A 149 2.78 -8.25 -3.48
C ALA A 149 1.57 -7.35 -3.74
N GLY A 150 0.92 -7.60 -4.87
CA GLY A 150 -0.24 -6.83 -5.29
C GLY A 150 0.11 -5.52 -6.01
N ILE A 151 -0.94 -4.86 -6.47
CA ILE A 151 -0.88 -3.58 -7.18
C ILE A 151 -1.88 -2.62 -6.55
N ALA A 152 -3.13 -3.04 -6.41
CA ALA A 152 -4.13 -2.33 -5.62
C ALA A 152 -5.18 -3.35 -5.13
N PRO A 153 -5.12 -3.78 -3.86
CA PRO A 153 -4.16 -3.35 -2.83
C PRO A 153 -2.72 -3.81 -3.11
N GLN A 154 -1.75 -3.03 -2.62
CA GLN A 154 -0.32 -3.38 -2.56
C GLN A 154 0.05 -3.61 -1.08
N ARG A 155 0.74 -4.70 -0.78
CA ARG A 155 1.03 -5.14 0.60
C ARG A 155 2.46 -5.60 0.79
N GLN A 156 3.02 -5.23 1.93
CA GLN A 156 4.26 -5.75 2.47
C GLN A 156 3.95 -7.07 3.22
N LEU A 157 4.58 -8.16 2.79
CA LEU A 157 4.26 -9.52 3.24
C LEU A 157 5.14 -10.01 4.39
N ASP A 158 6.28 -9.36 4.61
CA ASP A 158 7.23 -9.70 5.66
C ASP A 158 7.82 -8.44 6.31
N GLN A 159 8.67 -8.60 7.32
CA GLN A 159 9.30 -7.48 8.04
C GLN A 159 8.29 -6.43 8.53
N HIS A 160 7.13 -6.88 9.00
CA HIS A 160 6.06 -5.98 9.47
C HIS A 160 6.57 -5.02 10.54
N GLY A 161 6.09 -3.78 10.50
CA GLY A 161 6.48 -2.76 11.47
C GLY A 161 5.96 -3.08 12.87
N SER A 162 6.60 -2.51 13.90
CA SER A 162 6.09 -2.70 15.26
C SER A 162 4.80 -1.91 15.48
N ARG A 163 3.86 -2.50 16.22
CA ARG A 163 2.59 -1.84 16.59
C ARG A 163 2.82 -0.53 17.33
N ALA A 164 3.87 -0.48 18.16
CA ALA A 164 4.26 0.72 18.87
C ALA A 164 4.69 1.84 17.91
N CYS A 165 5.52 1.53 16.90
CA CYS A 165 5.94 2.50 15.89
C CYS A 165 4.77 2.93 15.02
N TYR A 166 3.89 2.01 14.62
CA TYR A 166 2.67 2.32 13.87
C TYR A 166 1.75 3.30 14.63
N ARG A 167 1.50 3.06 15.92
CA ARG A 167 0.71 3.98 16.75
C ARG A 167 1.39 5.33 16.91
N ALA A 168 2.70 5.34 17.21
CA ALA A 168 3.50 6.56 17.34
C ALA A 168 3.46 7.41 16.06
N LEU A 169 3.56 6.77 14.89
CA LEU A 169 3.45 7.41 13.59
C LEU A 169 2.08 8.06 13.39
N ARG A 170 0.99 7.30 13.60
CA ARG A 170 -0.38 7.82 13.47
C ARG A 170 -0.65 9.01 14.40
N TRP A 171 -0.18 8.96 15.64
CA TRP A 171 -0.31 10.10 16.56
C TRP A 171 0.54 11.29 16.15
N SER A 172 1.74 11.06 15.61
CA SER A 172 2.59 12.15 15.12
C SER A 172 1.91 12.88 13.95
N MET A 173 1.27 12.15 13.03
CA MET A 173 0.45 12.73 11.96
C MET A 173 -0.73 13.54 12.50
N ALA A 174 -1.50 12.97 13.44
CA ALA A 174 -2.64 13.66 14.05
C ALA A 174 -2.21 14.91 14.84
N LYS A 175 -1.10 14.83 15.56
CA LYS A 175 -0.54 15.97 16.31
C LYS A 175 -0.08 17.07 15.37
N LEU A 176 0.56 16.74 14.25
CA LEU A 176 0.94 17.72 13.24
C LEU A 176 -0.29 18.45 12.69
N ALA A 177 -1.34 17.71 12.32
CA ALA A 177 -2.61 18.29 11.87
C ALA A 177 -3.23 19.21 12.93
N ASN A 178 -3.24 18.80 14.20
CA ASN A 178 -3.79 19.60 15.29
C ASN A 178 -2.95 20.84 15.63
N ARG A 179 -1.62 20.80 15.43
CA ARG A 179 -0.73 21.96 15.62
C ARG A 179 -0.94 23.02 14.54
N SER A 180 -1.30 22.60 13.32
CA SER A 180 -1.46 23.50 12.18
C SER A 180 -2.74 23.18 11.38
N PRO A 181 -3.93 23.35 11.98
CA PRO A 181 -5.19 22.90 11.40
C PRO A 181 -5.60 23.70 10.15
N LYS A 182 -5.01 24.89 9.96
CA LYS A 182 -5.18 25.70 8.73
C LYS A 182 -4.37 25.17 7.54
N LYS A 183 -3.33 24.37 7.78
CA LYS A 183 -2.46 23.81 6.74
C LYS A 183 -2.71 22.33 6.50
N PHE A 184 -2.94 21.57 7.57
CA PHE A 184 -3.04 20.12 7.52
C PHE A 184 -4.35 19.60 8.12
N GLY A 185 -4.71 18.38 7.74
CA GLY A 185 -5.81 17.61 8.30
C GLY A 185 -5.51 16.11 8.25
N THR A 186 -6.21 15.32 9.06
CA THR A 186 -6.15 13.86 8.96
C THR A 186 -7.52 13.30 8.65
N GLU A 187 -7.60 12.41 7.68
CA GLU A 187 -8.84 11.75 7.28
C GLU A 187 -8.53 10.35 6.73
N LYS A 188 -9.54 9.64 6.27
CA LYS A 188 -9.40 8.35 5.61
C LYS A 188 -8.76 8.54 4.22
N SER A 189 -7.81 7.67 3.82
CA SER A 189 -7.15 7.79 2.51
C SER A 189 -8.15 7.77 1.36
N CYS A 190 -7.95 8.64 0.36
CA CYS A 190 -8.74 8.67 -0.86
C CYS A 190 -8.33 7.57 -1.84
N ILE A 191 -7.05 7.20 -1.84
CA ILE A 191 -6.49 6.16 -2.72
C ILE A 191 -6.80 4.78 -2.17
N GLU A 192 -6.45 4.55 -0.91
CA GLU A 192 -6.59 3.23 -0.29
C GLU A 192 -8.02 2.97 0.22
N LYS A 193 -8.80 4.04 0.43
CA LYS A 193 -10.15 3.98 1.01
C LYS A 193 -10.18 3.28 2.35
N HIS A 194 -9.05 3.22 3.06
CA HIS A 194 -8.80 2.66 4.39
C HIS A 194 -7.57 3.36 4.98
N GLY A 195 -7.31 3.18 6.28
CA GLY A 195 -6.14 3.77 6.94
C GLY A 195 -6.23 5.27 7.20
N LEU A 196 -5.37 5.74 8.11
CA LEU A 196 -5.18 7.16 8.41
C LEU A 196 -4.29 7.80 7.34
N ALA A 197 -4.75 8.93 6.80
CA ALA A 197 -4.00 9.75 5.86
C ALA A 197 -3.82 11.17 6.38
N LEU A 198 -2.69 11.78 6.05
CA LEU A 198 -2.37 13.19 6.27
C LEU A 198 -2.63 13.96 4.97
N PHE A 199 -3.33 15.07 5.07
CA PHE A 199 -3.70 15.92 3.93
C PHE A 199 -3.19 17.34 4.10
N ALA A 200 -2.77 17.96 3.00
CA ALA A 200 -2.54 19.39 2.88
C ALA A 200 -3.82 20.09 2.38
N ARG A 201 -4.18 21.22 3.01
CA ARG A 201 -5.33 22.04 2.59
C ARG A 201 -5.06 22.90 1.36
N HIS A 202 -3.80 23.31 1.17
CA HIS A 202 -3.37 24.16 0.06
C HIS A 202 -2.14 23.55 -0.63
N PRO A 203 -2.29 22.39 -1.29
CA PRO A 203 -1.18 21.71 -1.95
C PRO A 203 -0.70 22.48 -3.20
N VAL A 204 0.62 22.59 -3.36
CA VAL A 204 1.27 23.03 -4.61
C VAL A 204 1.30 21.87 -5.60
N GLN A 205 1.60 20.67 -5.12
CA GLN A 205 1.46 19.42 -5.87
C GLN A 205 0.33 18.60 -5.26
N THR A 206 -0.63 18.20 -6.07
CA THR A 206 -1.76 17.40 -5.58
C THR A 206 -1.67 15.96 -6.09
N ASN A 207 -1.70 15.03 -5.15
CA ASN A 207 -2.17 13.68 -5.38
C ASN A 207 -3.44 13.50 -4.57
N CYS A 208 -4.51 13.02 -5.21
CA CYS A 208 -5.81 12.74 -4.57
C CYS A 208 -6.26 13.78 -3.52
N GLN A 209 -6.58 15.00 -3.95
CA GLN A 209 -7.08 16.08 -3.06
C GLN A 209 -6.07 16.55 -1.99
N GLY A 210 -4.77 16.46 -2.26
CA GLY A 210 -3.72 16.93 -1.34
C GLY A 210 -3.29 15.89 -0.31
N GLU A 211 -3.53 14.60 -0.57
CA GLU A 211 -3.05 13.51 0.27
C GLU A 211 -1.51 13.47 0.24
N ILE A 212 -0.89 13.67 1.40
CA ILE A 212 0.57 13.66 1.57
C ILE A 212 1.05 12.22 1.73
N CYS A 213 0.49 11.52 2.72
CA CYS A 213 0.81 10.14 3.00
C CYS A 213 -0.37 9.43 3.67
N HIS A 214 -0.46 8.12 3.47
CA HIS A 214 -1.36 7.26 4.23
C HIS A 214 -0.65 6.01 4.72
N VAL A 215 -1.13 5.48 5.85
CA VAL A 215 -0.57 4.30 6.50
C VAL A 215 -1.58 3.16 6.41
N HIS A 216 -1.11 1.99 5.99
CA HIS A 216 -1.91 0.78 5.97
C HIS A 216 -2.12 0.23 7.38
N ASP A 217 -3.37 -0.14 7.70
CA ASP A 217 -3.70 -0.74 8.98
C ASP A 217 -3.21 -2.21 9.07
N SER A 218 -3.08 -2.90 7.94
CA SER A 218 -2.77 -4.33 7.87
C SER A 218 -1.28 -4.65 8.03
N ASP A 219 -0.40 -3.96 7.30
CA ASP A 219 1.04 -4.24 7.27
C ASP A 219 1.92 -3.07 7.75
N HIS A 220 1.30 -1.94 8.08
CA HIS A 220 1.94 -0.70 8.56
C HIS A 220 2.90 -0.04 7.58
N SER A 221 2.92 -0.51 6.32
CA SER A 221 3.56 0.20 5.23
C SER A 221 2.76 1.43 4.84
N MET A 222 3.33 2.28 4.00
CA MET A 222 2.74 3.57 3.68
C MET A 222 2.84 3.85 2.20
N HIS A 223 1.95 4.69 1.70
CA HIS A 223 2.15 5.33 0.41
C HIS A 223 2.19 6.85 0.54
N MET A 224 2.96 7.47 -0.35
CA MET A 224 3.12 8.92 -0.44
C MET A 224 3.66 9.31 -1.81
N CYS A 225 3.58 10.61 -2.12
CA CYS A 225 4.31 11.20 -3.24
C CYS A 225 5.55 11.91 -2.73
N LEU A 226 6.68 11.73 -3.42
CA LEU A 226 7.95 12.38 -3.13
C LEU A 226 8.51 13.07 -4.37
N HIS A 227 9.39 14.06 -4.20
CA HIS A 227 10.13 14.59 -5.33
C HIS A 227 11.02 13.49 -5.95
N PRO A 228 11.22 13.43 -7.28
CA PRO A 228 12.08 12.42 -7.91
C PRO A 228 13.49 12.25 -7.32
N ASP A 229 14.07 13.34 -6.79
CA ASP A 229 15.34 13.28 -6.06
C ASP A 229 15.26 12.54 -4.72
N ASP A 230 14.16 12.72 -3.99
CA ASP A 230 13.92 12.06 -2.71
C ASP A 230 13.52 10.60 -2.94
N ILE A 231 12.77 10.31 -4.01
CA ILE A 231 12.52 8.94 -4.47
C ILE A 231 13.85 8.22 -4.70
N ARG A 232 14.78 8.84 -5.42
CA ARG A 232 16.10 8.25 -5.67
C ARG A 232 16.83 7.88 -4.38
N GLU A 233 16.90 8.81 -3.42
CA GLU A 233 17.54 8.55 -2.12
C GLU A 233 16.83 7.40 -1.37
N VAL A 234 15.50 7.42 -1.27
CA VAL A 234 14.69 6.37 -0.61
C VAL A 234 14.93 5.00 -1.25
N LEU A 235 14.94 4.94 -2.58
CA LEU A 235 15.17 3.71 -3.32
C LEU A 235 16.60 3.24 -3.10
N GLU A 236 17.62 4.06 -3.32
CA GLU A 236 19.04 3.69 -3.14
C GLU A 236 19.35 3.19 -1.73
N LYS A 237 18.70 3.77 -0.71
CA LYS A 237 18.94 3.44 0.71
C LYS A 237 18.12 2.29 1.26
N GLY A 238 17.19 1.73 0.48
CA GLY A 238 16.45 0.54 0.90
C GLY A 238 15.12 0.79 1.61
N TRP A 239 14.61 2.02 1.60
CA TRP A 239 13.44 2.41 2.41
C TRP A 239 12.09 2.23 1.73
N GLY A 240 12.08 2.02 0.42
CA GLY A 240 10.84 1.81 -0.31
C GLY A 240 11.02 1.28 -1.72
N GLN A 241 9.90 1.25 -2.44
CA GLN A 241 9.80 0.93 -3.87
C GLN A 241 8.72 1.78 -4.52
N ARG A 242 8.79 2.00 -5.83
CA ARG A 242 7.73 2.69 -6.55
C ARG A 242 6.47 1.82 -6.62
N HIS A 243 5.32 2.49 -6.65
CA HIS A 243 4.06 1.79 -6.91
C HIS A 243 4.07 1.21 -8.33
N PRO A 244 3.65 -0.04 -8.59
CA PRO A 244 3.71 -0.64 -9.92
C PRO A 244 2.99 0.16 -11.01
N LEU A 245 1.95 0.89 -10.63
CA LEU A 245 1.22 1.80 -11.54
C LEU A 245 1.80 3.20 -11.65
N ALA A 246 2.88 3.55 -10.98
CA ALA A 246 3.51 4.88 -11.04
C ALA A 246 4.28 5.11 -12.36
N TRP A 247 3.80 4.59 -13.48
CA TRP A 247 4.37 4.79 -14.80
C TRP A 247 3.78 6.03 -15.48
N ARG A 248 4.49 6.51 -16.50
CA ARG A 248 4.03 7.59 -17.38
C ARG A 248 3.90 7.02 -18.80
N SER A 249 2.71 7.12 -19.38
CA SER A 249 2.46 6.73 -20.78
C SER A 249 1.78 7.87 -21.52
N ARG A 250 2.03 7.94 -22.83
CA ARG A 250 1.32 8.86 -23.74
C ARG A 250 -0.07 8.35 -24.12
N PHE A 251 -0.31 7.03 -24.03
CA PHE A 251 -1.50 6.39 -24.56
C PHE A 251 -2.51 5.99 -23.48
N LEU A 252 -2.05 5.74 -22.26
CA LEU A 252 -2.88 5.36 -21.13
C LEU A 252 -2.62 6.30 -19.97
N LYS A 253 -3.66 6.71 -19.25
CA LYS A 253 -3.50 7.49 -18.03
C LYS A 253 -3.32 6.54 -16.85
N SER A 254 -2.23 6.72 -16.09
CA SER A 254 -2.06 5.99 -14.84
C SER A 254 -3.09 6.45 -13.80
N PRO A 255 -3.65 5.52 -12.99
CA PRO A 255 -4.53 5.87 -11.88
C PRO A 255 -3.80 6.57 -10.72
N VAL A 256 -2.47 6.51 -10.65
CA VAL A 256 -1.67 7.12 -9.58
C VAL A 256 -0.61 8.06 -10.16
N SER A 257 -0.06 8.93 -9.31
CA SER A 257 1.05 9.80 -9.69
C SER A 257 2.28 8.99 -10.11
N PRO A 258 3.08 9.44 -11.10
CA PRO A 258 4.37 8.82 -11.42
C PRO A 258 5.38 8.87 -10.26
N ASP A 259 5.14 9.76 -9.30
CA ASP A 259 5.97 10.01 -8.13
C ASP A 259 5.48 9.24 -6.89
N PHE A 260 4.51 8.34 -7.07
CA PHE A 260 3.89 7.58 -6.00
C PHE A 260 4.75 6.37 -5.60
N VAL A 261 5.10 6.31 -4.31
CA VAL A 261 5.97 5.29 -3.75
C VAL A 261 5.30 4.57 -2.59
N MET A 262 5.73 3.33 -2.38
CA MET A 262 5.49 2.57 -1.16
C MET A 262 6.73 2.68 -0.28
N ILE A 263 6.53 3.11 0.97
CA ILE A 263 7.57 3.14 1.99
C ILE A 263 7.31 2.01 2.96
N TYR A 264 8.37 1.28 3.32
CA TYR A 264 8.26 0.11 4.17
C TYR A 264 7.95 0.46 5.63
N ALA A 265 7.30 -0.46 6.33
CA ALA A 265 6.91 -0.27 7.72
C ALA A 265 8.14 -0.18 8.66
N PRO A 266 8.17 0.76 9.64
CA PRO A 266 9.27 0.89 10.59
C PRO A 266 9.26 -0.23 11.63
N ARG A 267 10.38 -0.92 11.78
CA ARG A 267 10.55 -2.05 12.71
C ARG A 267 10.81 -1.59 14.15
N ASP A 268 11.54 -0.50 14.31
CA ASP A 268 11.99 0.05 15.60
C ASP A 268 11.95 1.59 15.61
N ASP A 269 12.45 2.20 16.69
CA ASP A 269 12.47 3.65 16.87
C ASP A 269 13.44 4.37 15.94
N GLU A 270 14.55 3.72 15.57
CA GLU A 270 15.53 4.29 14.64
C GLU A 270 14.93 4.37 13.23
N GLU A 271 14.27 3.29 12.78
CA GLU A 271 13.54 3.29 11.52
C GLU A 271 12.38 4.29 11.55
N LEU A 272 11.66 4.42 12.67
CA LEU A 272 10.57 5.39 12.81
C LEU A 272 11.05 6.83 12.58
N GLN A 273 12.24 7.19 13.09
CA GLN A 273 12.81 8.51 12.85
C GLN A 273 13.14 8.74 11.37
N VAL A 274 13.70 7.75 10.69
CA VAL A 274 13.95 7.83 9.24
C VAL A 274 12.63 7.99 8.48
N ILE A 275 11.60 7.24 8.86
CA ILE A 275 10.26 7.36 8.28
C ILE A 275 9.68 8.76 8.48
N CYS A 276 9.84 9.38 9.65
CA CYS A 276 9.42 10.76 9.86
C CYS A 276 10.13 11.74 8.91
N ASN A 277 11.45 11.61 8.71
CA ASN A 277 12.19 12.45 7.77
C ASN A 277 11.69 12.27 6.31
N ILE A 278 11.30 11.05 5.93
CA ILE A 278 10.70 10.78 4.61
C ILE A 278 9.32 11.45 4.49
N ILE A 279 8.51 11.44 5.55
CA ILE A 279 7.22 12.15 5.57
C ILE A 279 7.41 13.65 5.47
N GLU A 280 8.44 14.22 6.10
CA GLU A 280 8.81 15.62 5.95
C GLU A 280 9.15 15.95 4.49
N ALA A 281 9.84 15.04 3.78
CA ALA A 281 10.06 15.17 2.34
C ALA A 281 8.78 15.08 1.50
N ALA A 282 7.80 14.27 1.92
CA ALA A 282 6.49 14.24 1.29
C ALA A 282 5.70 15.54 1.53
N ILE A 283 5.80 16.12 2.73
CA ILE A 283 5.23 17.43 3.05
C ILE A 283 5.87 18.49 2.17
N TRP A 284 7.21 18.54 2.12
CA TRP A 284 7.96 19.44 1.24
C TRP A 284 7.51 19.33 -0.21
N TYR A 285 7.40 18.11 -0.75
CA TYR A 285 6.94 17.91 -2.12
C TYR A 285 5.51 18.43 -2.35
N THR A 286 4.65 18.26 -1.35
CA THR A 286 3.22 18.61 -1.46
C THR A 286 2.97 20.11 -1.33
N VAL A 287 3.62 20.79 -0.38
CA VAL A 287 3.34 22.19 -0.04
C VAL A 287 4.49 23.17 -0.31
N ALA A 288 5.68 22.68 -0.68
CA ALA A 288 6.90 23.48 -0.90
C ALA A 288 7.35 24.31 0.33
N GLU A 289 7.04 23.82 1.53
CA GLU A 289 7.48 24.40 2.81
C GLU A 289 8.21 23.33 3.63
N GLU A 290 9.35 23.69 4.23
CA GLU A 290 10.08 22.81 5.16
C GLU A 290 9.37 22.81 6.51
N LEU A 291 9.20 21.63 7.10
CA LEU A 291 8.55 21.45 8.39
C LEU A 291 9.13 20.24 9.12
N GLU A 292 9.34 20.37 10.42
CA GLU A 292 9.70 19.27 11.30
C GLU A 292 8.45 18.63 11.91
N MET A 293 8.22 17.35 11.62
CA MET A 293 7.10 16.58 12.13
C MET A 293 7.27 16.32 13.63
N GLY A 294 8.47 15.85 14.00
CA GLY A 294 8.83 15.37 15.34
C GLY A 294 8.09 14.09 15.76
N ILE A 295 8.77 13.17 16.44
CA ILE A 295 8.16 11.93 16.95
C ILE A 295 7.39 12.19 18.24
N CYS A 296 6.15 11.71 18.33
CA CYS A 296 5.45 11.61 19.60
C CYS A 296 6.03 10.48 20.46
N PRO A 297 6.33 10.72 21.75
CA PRO A 297 6.76 9.65 22.64
C PRO A 297 5.69 8.55 22.67
N LYS A 298 6.14 7.30 22.62
CA LYS A 298 5.26 6.13 22.78
C LYS A 298 4.55 6.24 24.14
N PRO A 299 3.23 6.04 24.23
CA PRO A 299 2.60 5.89 25.52
C PRO A 299 3.19 4.65 26.19
N MET A 300 3.62 4.84 27.44
CA MET A 300 4.00 3.77 28.35
C MET A 300 2.85 2.77 28.52
#